data_AF-A0A9E4AAJ7-F1
#
_entry.id   AF-A0A9E4AAJ7-F1
#
_cell.length_a   1.000
_cell.length_b   1.000
_cell.length_c   1.000
_cell.angle_alpha   90.00
_cell.angle_beta   90.00
_cell.angle_gamma   90.00
#
_symmetry.space_group_name_H-M   'P 1'
#
loop_
_entity.id
_entity.type
_entity.pdbx_description
1 polymer ?
#
loop_
_entity_poly.entity_id
_entity_poly.type
_entity_poly.pdbx_seq_one_letter_code
_entity_poly.pdbx_strand_id
1 'polypeptide(L)'
;GIRPATESRDYQVRLDGESQYLCVGGIRSTGLSAALGIARLASKMIFGNQSLSRAPESIHWPTVPQISETAERDWMRPDNGGIVCHCELVTRREIEKALRGPLPARSLSGLKRRTRVMMGRCQGFYCSAELSEITAGYFDSPLDITDQ
;
A
#
# COMPACT_ATOMS: atom_id res chain seq x y z
N GLY A 1 6.67 -0.28 11.66
CA GLY A 1 7.09 -1.49 10.94
C GLY A 1 8.59 -1.67 11.09
N ILE A 2 9.05 -2.93 11.17
CA ILE A 2 10.48 -3.25 11.23
C ILE A 2 11.07 -3.04 9.83
N ARG A 3 12.21 -2.35 9.75
CA ARG A 3 12.94 -2.21 8.47
C ARG A 3 13.78 -3.47 8.24
N PRO A 4 13.90 -3.98 7.01
CA PRO A 4 14.77 -5.13 6.70
C PRO A 4 16.24 -4.67 6.67
N ALA A 5 16.73 -4.23 7.82
CA ALA A 5 18.10 -3.77 8.01
C ALA A 5 19.05 -4.97 8.16
N THR A 6 20.25 -4.80 7.62
CA THR A 6 21.39 -5.70 7.79
C THR A 6 22.50 -5.00 8.57
N GLU A 7 23.55 -5.73 8.92
CA GLU A 7 24.81 -5.18 9.45
C GLU A 7 25.47 -4.22 8.46
N SER A 8 25.29 -4.46 7.16
CA SER A 8 25.75 -3.60 6.09
C SER A 8 24.87 -2.35 5.91
N ARG A 9 25.52 -1.21 5.58
CA ARG A 9 24.82 0.07 5.30
C ARG A 9 24.20 0.12 3.90
N ASP A 10 24.85 -0.51 2.93
CA ASP A 10 24.44 -0.51 1.52
C ASP A 10 23.42 -1.63 1.22
N TYR A 11 22.75 -1.51 0.06
CA TYR A 11 21.86 -2.56 -0.44
C TYR A 11 22.63 -3.86 -0.65
N GLN A 12 22.03 -4.96 -0.23
CA GLN A 12 22.58 -6.30 -0.37
C GLN A 12 21.86 -6.99 -1.52
N VAL A 13 22.44 -6.95 -2.72
CA VAL A 13 21.92 -7.63 -3.91
C VAL A 13 22.87 -8.75 -4.29
N ARG A 14 22.43 -10.01 -4.14
CA ARG A 14 23.28 -11.20 -4.32
C ARG A 14 22.53 -12.25 -5.12
N LEU A 15 23.20 -12.82 -6.11
CA LEU A 15 22.71 -13.98 -6.87
C LEU A 15 23.43 -15.22 -6.37
N ASP A 16 22.66 -16.17 -5.84
CA ASP A 16 23.12 -17.53 -5.59
C ASP A 16 22.80 -18.37 -6.84
N GLY A 17 23.84 -18.69 -7.61
CA GLY A 17 23.72 -19.43 -8.86
C GLY A 17 23.37 -20.91 -8.64
N GLU A 18 23.76 -21.50 -7.51
CA GLU A 18 23.47 -22.91 -7.21
C GLU A 18 21.98 -23.08 -6.89
N SER A 19 21.43 -22.18 -6.07
CA SER A 19 20.02 -22.21 -5.66
C SER A 19 19.08 -21.49 -6.62
N GLN A 20 19.60 -20.89 -7.71
CA GLN A 20 18.87 -20.00 -8.62
C GLN A 20 18.07 -18.91 -7.90
N TYR A 21 18.66 -18.32 -6.85
CA TYR A 21 17.99 -17.36 -5.99
C TYR A 21 18.64 -15.98 -6.08
N LEU A 22 17.84 -14.94 -6.37
CA LEU A 22 18.28 -13.56 -6.24
C LEU A 22 17.76 -12.97 -4.93
N CYS A 23 18.69 -12.66 -4.02
CA CYS A 23 18.41 -11.92 -2.81
C CYS A 23 18.53 -10.41 -3.06
N VAL A 24 17.50 -9.67 -2.68
CA VAL A 24 17.47 -8.20 -2.71
C VAL A 24 17.09 -7.71 -1.31
N GLY A 25 18.08 -7.29 -0.52
CA GLY A 25 17.94 -6.96 0.90
C GLY A 25 18.69 -5.70 1.32
N GLY A 26 18.63 -5.38 2.63
CA GLY A 26 19.26 -4.17 3.18
C GLY A 26 18.56 -2.85 2.78
N ILE A 27 17.37 -2.93 2.18
CA ILE A 27 16.63 -1.76 1.69
C ILE A 27 15.85 -1.11 2.84
N ARG A 28 16.23 0.11 3.21
CA ARG A 28 15.60 0.86 4.31
C ARG A 28 14.50 1.81 3.77
N SER A 29 14.56 3.10 4.11
CA SER A 29 13.58 4.11 3.69
C SER A 29 13.58 4.42 2.19
N THR A 30 14.58 3.94 1.45
CA THR A 30 14.80 4.25 0.04
C THR A 30 14.21 3.22 -0.92
N GLY A 31 13.44 2.25 -0.43
CA GLY A 31 12.92 1.17 -1.28
C GLY A 31 12.10 1.65 -2.47
N LEU A 32 11.24 2.66 -2.28
CA LEU A 32 10.45 3.22 -3.36
C LEU A 32 11.31 4.02 -4.36
N SER A 33 12.17 4.91 -3.87
CA SER A 33 13.00 5.76 -4.72
C SER A 33 14.08 4.98 -5.49
N ALA A 34 14.58 3.87 -4.94
CA ALA A 34 15.59 3.04 -5.58
C ALA A 34 15.02 1.88 -6.41
N ALA A 35 13.71 1.64 -6.38
CA ALA A 35 13.07 0.44 -6.94
C ALA A 35 13.48 0.15 -8.39
N LEU A 36 13.42 1.15 -9.27
CA LEU A 36 13.77 0.97 -10.69
C LEU A 36 15.26 0.70 -10.93
N GLY A 37 16.13 1.32 -10.13
CA GLY A 37 17.57 1.07 -10.19
C GLY A 37 17.91 -0.35 -9.74
N ILE A 38 17.29 -0.79 -8.64
CA ILE A 38 17.42 -2.15 -8.11
C ILE A 38 16.88 -3.18 -9.11
N ALA A 39 15.72 -2.93 -9.73
CA ALA A 39 15.15 -3.80 -10.75
C ALA A 39 16.07 -3.97 -11.96
N ARG A 40 16.70 -2.87 -12.43
CA ARG A 40 17.68 -2.91 -13.51
C ARG A 40 18.94 -3.70 -13.14
N LEU A 41 19.45 -3.51 -11.92
CA LEU A 41 20.60 -4.28 -11.42
C LEU A 41 20.25 -5.78 -11.32
N ALA A 42 19.12 -6.11 -10.70
CA ALA A 42 18.60 -7.47 -10.58
C ALA A 42 18.47 -8.14 -11.95
N SER A 43 17.86 -7.45 -12.92
CA SER A 43 17.76 -7.93 -14.30
C SER A 43 19.12 -8.21 -14.92
N LYS A 44 20.10 -7.31 -14.75
CA LYS A 44 21.46 -7.52 -15.28
C LYS A 44 22.15 -8.72 -14.63
N MET A 45 21.92 -8.96 -13.34
CA MET A 45 22.50 -10.10 -12.64
C MET A 45 21.91 -11.43 -13.12
N ILE A 46 20.60 -11.48 -13.36
CA ILE A 46 19.92 -12.71 -13.80
C ILE A 46 20.19 -12.99 -15.29
N PHE A 47 20.10 -11.98 -16.15
CA PHE A 47 20.06 -12.16 -17.61
C PHE A 47 21.34 -11.68 -18.32
N GLY A 48 22.29 -11.08 -17.61
CA GLY A 48 23.50 -10.50 -18.21
C GLY A 48 23.16 -9.35 -19.16
N ASN A 49 23.74 -9.38 -20.37
CA ASN A 49 23.44 -8.45 -21.46
C ASN A 49 22.37 -8.98 -22.42
N GLN A 50 21.73 -10.11 -22.10
CA GLN A 50 20.65 -10.63 -22.95
C GLN A 50 19.48 -9.66 -22.91
N SER A 51 18.91 -9.39 -24.08
CA SER A 51 17.66 -8.62 -24.13
C SER A 51 16.57 -9.48 -23.52
N LEU A 52 16.07 -9.06 -22.35
CA LEU A 52 14.78 -9.55 -21.89
C LEU A 52 13.73 -9.28 -22.95
N SER A 53 12.79 -10.22 -23.09
CA SER A 53 11.66 -10.16 -24.02
C SER A 53 11.03 -8.76 -24.10
N ARG A 54 10.56 -8.42 -25.31
CA ARG A 54 9.93 -7.15 -25.70
C ARG A 54 9.18 -6.51 -24.53
N ALA A 55 9.57 -5.28 -24.18
CA ALA A 55 8.86 -4.48 -23.20
C ALA A 55 7.35 -4.50 -23.51
N PRO A 56 6.48 -4.57 -22.49
CA PRO A 56 5.05 -4.55 -22.72
C PRO A 56 4.69 -3.31 -23.56
N GLU A 57 3.85 -3.50 -24.58
CA GLU A 57 3.46 -2.41 -25.50
C GLU A 57 2.76 -1.27 -24.76
N SER A 58 2.06 -1.59 -23.67
CA SER A 58 1.46 -0.63 -22.75
C SER A 58 1.85 -0.96 -21.31
N ILE A 59 2.30 0.07 -20.58
CA ILE A 59 2.45 0.02 -19.12
C ILE A 59 1.22 0.64 -18.50
N HIS A 60 0.44 -0.15 -17.78
CA HIS A 60 -0.68 0.34 -16.99
C HIS A 60 -0.21 0.67 -15.58
N TRP A 61 0.06 1.95 -15.32
CA TRP A 61 0.40 2.40 -13.98
C TRP A 61 -0.83 2.34 -13.08
N PRO A 62 -0.75 1.68 -11.90
CA PRO A 62 -1.87 1.67 -10.97
C PRO A 62 -2.14 3.10 -10.49
N THR A 63 -3.36 3.58 -10.71
CA THR A 63 -3.79 4.86 -10.17
C THR A 63 -4.13 4.69 -8.69
N VAL A 64 -3.33 5.29 -7.82
CA VAL A 64 -3.63 5.36 -6.39
C VAL A 64 -4.50 6.58 -6.11
N PRO A 65 -5.52 6.49 -5.24
CA PRO A 65 -6.27 7.65 -4.80
C PRO A 65 -5.36 8.68 -4.13
N GLN A 66 -5.68 9.96 -4.28
CA GLN A 66 -5.03 11.01 -3.49
C GLN A 66 -5.45 10.89 -2.02
N ILE A 67 -4.46 10.73 -1.15
CA ILE A 67 -4.64 10.64 0.31
C ILE A 67 -3.91 11.74 1.07
N SER A 68 -3.28 12.69 0.36
CA SER A 68 -2.69 13.90 0.94
C SER A 68 -3.62 15.10 0.84
N GLU A 69 -3.36 16.12 1.66
CA GLU A 69 -4.10 17.38 1.66
C GLU A 69 -3.59 18.39 0.60
N THR A 70 -2.72 17.95 -0.32
CA THR A 70 -2.05 18.84 -1.28
C THR A 70 -2.74 18.89 -2.65
N ALA A 71 -3.81 18.13 -2.85
CA ALA A 71 -4.61 18.16 -4.06
C ALA A 71 -6.08 17.82 -3.73
N GLU A 72 -6.94 17.89 -4.74
CA GLU A 72 -8.35 17.55 -4.60
C GLU A 72 -8.52 16.12 -4.06
N ARG A 73 -9.35 15.98 -3.01
CA ARG A 73 -9.72 14.69 -2.41
C ARG A 73 -11.22 14.47 -2.47
N ASP A 74 -11.63 13.24 -2.20
CA ASP A 74 -13.01 12.79 -2.36
C ASP A 74 -14.01 13.60 -1.53
N TRP A 75 -13.63 14.05 -0.33
CA TRP A 75 -14.46 14.88 0.55
C TRP A 75 -14.85 16.23 -0.05
N MET A 76 -14.09 16.74 -1.03
CA MET A 76 -14.38 17.99 -1.74
C MET A 76 -15.40 17.81 -2.87
N ARG A 77 -15.68 16.56 -3.26
CA ARG A 77 -16.55 16.22 -4.39
C ARG A 77 -17.99 16.01 -3.93
N PRO A 78 -18.98 16.35 -4.77
CA PRO A 78 -20.37 15.97 -4.51
C PRO A 78 -20.50 14.44 -4.46
N ASP A 79 -21.57 13.99 -3.80
CA ASP A 79 -21.96 12.58 -3.71
C ASP A 79 -20.86 11.66 -3.16
N ASN A 80 -20.06 12.17 -2.23
CA ASN A 80 -18.99 11.42 -1.55
C ASN A 80 -19.51 10.48 -0.44
N GLY A 81 -20.82 10.49 -0.19
CA GLY A 81 -21.47 9.64 0.81
C GLY A 81 -21.23 10.07 2.26
N GLY A 82 -20.65 11.25 2.48
CA GLY A 82 -20.37 11.81 3.81
C GLY A 82 -19.01 11.40 4.37
N ILE A 83 -18.52 12.18 5.34
CA ILE A 83 -17.25 11.93 6.03
C ILE A 83 -17.48 10.92 7.16
N VAL A 84 -16.78 9.79 7.10
CA VAL A 84 -16.76 8.77 8.16
C VAL A 84 -15.63 9.04 9.16
N CYS A 85 -14.43 9.40 8.69
CA CYS A 85 -13.31 9.74 9.56
C CYS A 85 -12.98 11.23 9.49
N HIS A 86 -13.47 11.99 10.47
CA HIS A 86 -13.25 13.43 10.55
C HIS A 86 -11.78 13.85 10.70
N CYS A 87 -10.94 13.03 11.36
CA CYS A 87 -9.53 13.38 11.53
C CYS A 87 -8.71 13.34 10.24
N GLU A 88 -9.10 12.49 9.28
CA GLU A 88 -8.34 12.22 8.05
C GLU A 88 -9.19 12.53 6.79
N LEU A 89 -10.36 13.15 7.01
CA LEU A 89 -11.36 13.53 6.01
C LEU A 89 -11.74 12.38 5.05
N VAL A 90 -11.84 11.16 5.59
CA VAL A 90 -12.15 9.97 4.80
C VAL A 90 -13.64 9.83 4.60
N THR A 91 -14.06 9.70 3.34
CA THR A 91 -15.47 9.58 2.97
C THR A 91 -15.96 8.15 2.93
N ARG A 92 -17.29 7.96 2.98
CA ARG A 92 -17.92 6.66 2.76
C ARG A 92 -17.58 6.10 1.37
N ARG A 93 -17.57 6.93 0.33
CA ARG A 93 -17.23 6.52 -1.04
C ARG A 93 -15.78 6.02 -1.15
N GLU A 94 -14.83 6.65 -0.46
CA GLU A 94 -13.44 6.15 -0.40
C GLU A 94 -13.35 4.77 0.24
N ILE A 95 -14.07 4.55 1.35
CA ILE A 95 -14.11 3.27 2.05
C ILE A 95 -14.72 2.20 1.14
N GLU A 96 -15.89 2.44 0.57
CA GLU A 96 -16.56 1.48 -0.32
C GLU A 96 -15.73 1.14 -1.56
N LYS A 97 -15.08 2.15 -2.17
CA LYS A 97 -14.17 1.93 -3.30
C LYS A 97 -12.97 1.07 -2.90
N ALA A 98 -12.41 1.27 -1.72
CA ALA A 98 -11.31 0.45 -1.21
C ALA A 98 -11.74 -0.99 -0.89
N LEU A 99 -13.01 -1.21 -0.55
CA LEU A 99 -13.59 -2.51 -0.23
C LEU A 99 -14.03 -3.31 -1.46
N ARG A 100 -14.49 -2.63 -2.53
CA ARG A 100 -15.04 -3.27 -3.75
C ARG A 100 -14.15 -3.15 -4.99
N GLY A 101 -13.02 -2.44 -4.89
CA GLY A 101 -12.09 -2.23 -5.99
C GLY A 101 -11.39 -3.51 -6.47
N PRO A 102 -10.58 -3.43 -7.54
CA PRO A 102 -9.92 -4.60 -8.16
C PRO A 102 -8.96 -5.33 -7.23
N LEU A 103 -8.45 -4.65 -6.20
CA LEU A 103 -7.67 -5.23 -5.11
C LEU A 103 -8.36 -4.88 -3.78
N PRO A 104 -9.44 -5.58 -3.40
CA PRO A 104 -10.32 -5.19 -2.30
C PRO A 104 -9.63 -5.26 -0.94
N ALA A 105 -10.08 -4.45 0.03
CA ALA A 105 -9.53 -4.44 1.39
C ALA A 105 -10.15 -5.56 2.20
N ARG A 106 -9.29 -6.47 2.64
CA ARG A 106 -9.68 -7.64 3.44
C ARG A 106 -9.25 -7.54 4.90
N SER A 107 -8.67 -6.41 5.30
CA SER A 107 -8.31 -6.14 6.69
C SER A 107 -8.32 -4.64 6.99
N LEU A 108 -8.42 -4.29 8.27
CA LEU A 108 -8.31 -2.91 8.74
C LEU A 108 -6.99 -2.27 8.31
N SER A 109 -5.88 -3.00 8.44
CA SER A 109 -4.57 -2.52 8.03
C SER A 109 -4.50 -2.21 6.53
N GLY A 110 -5.13 -3.04 5.71
CA GLY A 110 -5.26 -2.78 4.27
C GLY A 110 -6.10 -1.55 3.97
N LEU A 111 -7.22 -1.38 4.68
CA LEU A 111 -8.10 -0.21 4.54
C LEU A 111 -7.39 1.07 4.98
N LYS A 112 -6.75 1.07 6.15
CA LYS A 112 -5.91 2.16 6.68
C LYS A 112 -4.88 2.65 5.67
N ARG A 113 -4.15 1.73 5.03
CA ARG A 113 -3.15 2.09 4.01
C ARG A 113 -3.74 2.72 2.75
N ARG A 114 -5.00 2.42 2.43
CA ARG A 114 -5.67 2.94 1.23
C ARG A 114 -6.41 4.25 1.43
N THR A 115 -6.93 4.48 2.63
CA THR A 115 -7.83 5.63 2.88
C THR A 115 -7.36 6.53 4.02
N ARG A 116 -6.45 6.04 4.87
CA ARG A 116 -6.05 6.65 6.16
C ARG A 116 -7.14 6.68 7.24
N VAL A 117 -8.24 5.95 7.07
CA VAL A 117 -9.31 5.86 8.10
C VAL A 117 -8.73 5.44 9.46
N MET A 118 -9.18 6.04 10.57
CA MET A 118 -8.67 5.80 11.92
C MET A 118 -7.17 6.11 12.15
N MET A 119 -6.46 6.72 11.20
CA MET A 119 -5.02 7.05 11.38
C MET A 119 -4.78 8.45 11.95
N GLY A 120 -5.83 9.24 12.15
CA GLY A 120 -5.72 10.58 12.71
C GLY A 120 -5.67 10.60 14.23
N ARG A 121 -5.69 11.80 14.82
CA ARG A 121 -5.45 12.03 16.26
C ARG A 121 -6.29 11.16 17.20
N CYS A 122 -7.54 10.85 16.84
CA CYS A 122 -8.44 10.04 17.67
C CYS A 122 -8.17 8.53 17.62
N GLN A 123 -7.29 8.06 16.72
CA GLN A 123 -6.98 6.64 16.52
C GLN A 123 -8.20 5.73 16.30
N GLY A 124 -9.30 6.30 15.79
CA GLY A 124 -10.54 5.57 15.52
C GLY A 124 -11.57 5.60 16.66
N PHE A 125 -11.33 6.33 17.75
CA PHE A 125 -12.29 6.46 18.86
C PHE A 125 -13.69 6.88 18.37
N TYR A 126 -13.78 7.84 17.43
CA TYR A 126 -15.08 8.35 16.97
C TYR A 126 -15.69 7.60 15.79
N CYS A 127 -14.89 6.97 14.93
CA CYS A 127 -15.38 6.40 13.66
C CYS A 127 -15.37 4.87 13.63
N SER A 128 -14.88 4.20 14.67
CA SER A 128 -14.74 2.73 14.70
C SER A 128 -16.08 1.99 14.62
N ALA A 129 -17.11 2.46 15.34
CA ALA A 129 -18.43 1.82 15.32
C ALA A 129 -19.05 1.84 13.91
N GLU A 130 -19.16 3.02 13.30
CA GLU A 130 -19.67 3.16 11.93
C GLU A 130 -18.79 2.38 10.92
N LEU A 131 -17.46 2.41 11.10
CA LEU A 131 -16.56 1.65 10.23
C LEU A 131 -16.80 0.14 10.33
N SER A 132 -17.08 -0.37 11.53
CA SER A 132 -17.42 -1.78 11.76
C SER A 132 -18.65 -2.19 10.94
N GLU A 133 -19.70 -1.35 10.95
CA GLU A 133 -20.90 -1.58 10.16
C GLU A 133 -20.63 -1.56 8.66
N ILE A 134 -19.88 -0.56 8.16
CA ILE A 134 -19.57 -0.43 6.72
C ILE A 134 -18.72 -1.62 6.22
N THR A 135 -17.79 -2.09 7.06
CA THR A 135 -16.83 -3.15 6.69
C THR A 135 -17.33 -4.56 7.00
N ALA A 136 -18.54 -4.70 7.57
CA ALA A 136 -19.14 -5.99 7.89
C ALA A 136 -19.17 -6.90 6.65
N GLY A 137 -18.60 -8.09 6.78
CA GLY A 137 -18.51 -9.09 5.70
C GLY A 137 -17.44 -8.83 4.63
N TYR A 138 -16.65 -7.75 4.72
CA TYR A 138 -15.56 -7.50 3.76
C TYR A 138 -14.20 -8.03 4.20
N PHE A 139 -13.95 -8.07 5.51
CA PHE A 139 -12.66 -8.49 6.08
C PHE A 139 -12.61 -10.00 6.32
N ASP A 140 -11.40 -10.56 6.20
CA ASP A 140 -11.14 -11.98 6.46
C ASP A 140 -11.32 -12.31 7.96
N SER A 141 -11.20 -11.32 8.82
CA SER A 141 -11.52 -11.40 10.24
C SER A 141 -12.32 -10.16 10.65
N PRO A 142 -13.35 -10.29 11.48
CA PRO A 142 -14.11 -9.16 11.98
C PRO A 142 -13.20 -8.11 12.62
N LEU A 143 -13.63 -6.86 12.59
CA LEU A 143 -13.04 -5.83 13.43
C LEU A 143 -13.37 -6.14 14.89
N ASP A 144 -12.48 -6.85 15.59
CA ASP A 144 -12.54 -6.91 17.04
C ASP A 144 -12.22 -5.51 17.57
N ILE A 145 -13.26 -4.84 18.08
CA ILE A 145 -13.16 -3.52 18.70
C ILE A 145 -12.46 -3.65 20.08
N THR A 146 -12.13 -4.87 20.51
CA THR A 146 -11.61 -5.23 21.84
C THR A 146 -10.09 -5.29 21.96
N ASP A 147 -9.32 -5.26 20.86
CA ASP A 147 -7.85 -5.23 20.91
C ASP A 147 -7.31 -3.77 20.84
N GLN A 148 -7.66 -2.98 21.87
CA GLN A 148 -6.92 -1.73 22.19
C GLN A 148 -5.82 -2.00 23.21
#